data_AF-A0A7C9J1Y7-F1
#
_entry.id   AF-A0A7C9J1Y7-F1
#
_cell.length_a   1.000
_cell.length_b   1.000
_cell.length_c   1.000
_cell.angle_alpha   90.00
_cell.angle_beta   90.00
_cell.angle_gamma   90.00
#
_symmetry.space_group_name_H-M   'P 1'
#
loop_
_entity.id
_entity.type
_entity.pdbx_description
1 polymer ?
#
loop_
_entity_poly.entity_id
_entity_poly.type
_entity_poly.pdbx_seq_one_letter_code
_entity_poly.pdbx_strand_id
1 'polypeptide(L)'
;MRNLNLYLLTTLGALAGHLPVRLISLVLAAGLGWTLAQPGLDRLQLLAQQRYGQPATETVISWRHMLEESRALPDDEKLKAVNQFFNRRIRFNADQAVWGMPD
;
A
#
# COMPACT_ATOMS: atom_id res chain seq x y z
N MET A 1 24.87 51.72 27.28
CA MET A 1 23.93 51.16 26.29
C MET A 1 24.68 50.58 25.09
N ARG A 2 25.40 49.45 25.24
CA ARG A 2 26.18 48.86 24.12
C ARG A 2 26.40 47.35 24.24
N ASN A 3 25.38 46.59 24.67
CA ASN A 3 25.50 45.12 24.82
C ASN A 3 24.28 44.31 24.34
N LEU A 4 23.16 44.93 23.90
CA LEU A 4 21.98 44.18 23.43
C LEU A 4 22.09 43.70 21.97
N ASN A 5 22.99 44.27 21.16
CA ASN A 5 23.01 44.00 19.72
C ASN A 5 23.75 42.70 19.35
N LEU A 6 24.61 42.18 20.23
CA LEU A 6 25.44 41.01 19.93
C LEU A 6 24.67 39.69 19.99
N TYR A 7 23.71 39.56 20.91
CA TYR A 7 22.92 38.33 21.09
C TYR A 7 21.90 38.11 19.96
N LEU A 8 21.37 39.20 19.38
CA LEU A 8 20.36 39.16 18.31
C LEU A 8 20.97 38.71 16.97
N LEU A 9 22.22 39.06 16.69
CA LEU A 9 22.93 38.61 15.48
C LEU A 9 23.35 37.14 15.54
N THR A 10 23.67 36.61 16.74
CA THR A 10 24.06 35.20 16.90
C THR A 10 22.87 34.23 16.80
N THR A 11 21.68 34.61 17.27
CA THR A 11 20.49 33.73 17.21
C THR A 11 19.91 33.61 15.79
N LEU A 12 20.02 34.68 14.98
CA LEU A 12 19.60 34.69 13.57
C LEU A 12 20.46 33.77 12.69
N GLY A 13 21.78 33.70 12.94
CA GLY A 13 22.69 32.80 12.21
C GLY A 13 22.47 31.32 12.49
N ALA A 14 22.08 30.96 13.72
CA ALA A 14 21.82 29.58 14.12
C ALA A 14 20.53 29.02 13.47
N LEU A 15 19.48 29.83 13.33
CA LEU A 15 18.23 29.41 12.67
C LEU A 15 18.41 29.12 11.17
N ALA A 16 19.29 29.86 10.49
CA ALA A 16 19.55 29.72 9.05
C ALA A 16 20.28 28.40 8.69
N GLY A 17 21.23 27.95 9.53
CA GLY A 17 22.04 26.76 9.28
C GLY A 17 21.28 25.43 9.43
N HIS A 18 20.16 25.43 10.18
CA HIS A 18 19.37 24.21 10.44
C HIS A 18 18.18 24.05 9.48
N LEU A 19 17.77 25.10 8.76
CA LEU A 19 16.72 25.04 7.74
C LEU A 19 16.98 23.98 6.64
N PRO A 20 18.16 23.92 6.00
CA PRO A 20 18.41 22.90 4.97
C PRO A 20 18.46 21.49 5.55
N VAL A 21 19.04 21.32 6.75
CA VAL A 21 19.09 20.02 7.44
C VAL A 21 17.68 19.54 7.79
N ARG A 22 16.81 20.41 8.31
CA ARG A 22 15.41 20.08 8.62
C ARG A 22 14.63 19.68 7.37
N LEU A 23 14.82 20.38 6.25
CA LEU A 23 14.20 20.04 4.97
C LEU A 23 14.69 18.68 4.45
N ILE A 24 15.99 18.41 4.54
CA ILE A 24 16.59 17.12 4.17
C ILE A 24 16.04 15.99 5.08
N SER A 25 15.93 16.21 6.39
CA SER A 25 15.34 15.24 7.33
C SER A 25 13.88 14.96 7.02
N LEU A 26 13.10 15.98 6.61
CA LEU A 26 11.69 15.84 6.26
C LEU A 26 11.49 15.08 4.95
N VAL A 27 12.36 15.32 3.96
CA VAL A 27 12.38 14.58 2.68
C VAL A 27 12.82 13.13 2.88
N LEU A 28 13.81 12.86 3.74
CA LEU A 28 14.24 11.50 4.06
C LEU A 28 13.18 10.73 4.87
N ALA A 29 12.51 11.38 5.83
CA ALA A 29 11.41 10.78 6.57
C ALA A 29 10.20 10.48 5.67
N ALA A 30 9.88 11.38 4.74
CA ALA A 30 8.84 11.14 3.73
C ALA A 30 9.24 10.03 2.74
N GLY A 31 10.51 9.97 2.32
CA GLY A 31 11.02 8.96 1.39
C GLY A 31 11.07 7.55 1.98
N LEU A 32 11.37 7.42 3.27
CA LEU A 32 11.36 6.12 3.97
C LEU A 32 9.93 5.61 4.24
N GLY A 33 8.96 6.52 4.44
CA GLY A 33 7.54 6.19 4.57
C GLY A 33 6.87 5.71 3.29
N TRP A 34 7.51 5.91 2.12
CA TRP A 34 6.98 5.54 0.80
C TRP A 34 7.39 4.16 0.31
N THR A 35 8.03 3.34 1.16
CA THR A 35 8.16 1.89 0.92
C THR A 35 6.81 1.20 1.12
N LEU A 36 5.78 1.71 0.45
CA LEU A 36 4.53 1.02 0.23
C LEU A 36 4.93 -0.30 -0.43
N ALA A 37 4.77 -1.40 0.29
CA ALA A 37 4.73 -2.72 -0.29
C ALA A 37 3.64 -2.67 -1.37
N GLN A 38 4.04 -2.39 -2.61
CA GLN A 38 3.16 -2.48 -3.77
C GLN A 38 2.66 -3.92 -3.75
N PRO A 39 1.35 -4.15 -3.57
CA PRO A 39 0.81 -5.50 -3.70
C PRO A 39 1.32 -6.04 -5.02
N GLY A 40 1.99 -7.19 -5.03
CA GLY A 40 2.59 -7.78 -6.23
C GLY A 40 1.57 -8.23 -7.29
N LEU A 41 0.41 -7.58 -7.35
CA LEU A 41 -0.75 -7.89 -8.17
C LEU A 41 -0.48 -7.71 -9.66
N ASP A 42 0.44 -6.82 -10.05
CA ASP A 42 0.86 -6.69 -11.45
C ASP A 42 1.63 -7.93 -11.91
N ARG A 43 2.56 -8.40 -11.08
CA ARG A 43 3.27 -9.66 -11.33
C ARG A 43 2.30 -10.84 -11.29
N LEU A 44 1.34 -10.83 -10.37
CA LEU A 44 0.34 -11.88 -10.27
C LEU A 44 -0.55 -11.93 -11.52
N GLN A 45 -0.98 -10.78 -12.06
CA GLN A 45 -1.78 -10.73 -13.29
C GLN A 45 -0.98 -11.30 -14.47
N LEU A 46 0.30 -10.96 -14.58
CA LEU A 46 1.18 -11.53 -15.61
C LEU A 46 1.28 -13.06 -15.47
N LEU A 47 1.49 -13.56 -14.24
CA LEU A 47 1.57 -15.00 -13.98
C LEU A 47 0.25 -15.72 -14.25
N ALA A 48 -0.88 -15.11 -13.89
CA ALA A 48 -2.21 -15.63 -14.16
C ALA A 48 -2.44 -15.77 -15.67
N GLN A 49 -2.10 -14.73 -16.44
CA GLN A 49 -2.17 -14.77 -17.90
C GLN A 49 -1.29 -15.88 -18.48
N GLN A 50 -0.04 -15.97 -18.03
CA GLN A 50 0.93 -16.94 -18.55
C GLN A 50 0.55 -18.39 -18.24
N ARG A 51 -0.02 -18.67 -17.06
CA ARG A 51 -0.28 -20.04 -16.61
C ARG A 51 -1.70 -20.52 -16.88
N TYR A 52 -2.67 -19.60 -16.89
CA TYR A 52 -4.10 -19.95 -16.87
C TYR A 52 -4.93 -19.13 -17.88
N GLY A 53 -4.31 -18.22 -18.62
CA GLY A 53 -4.98 -17.45 -19.69
C GLY A 53 -5.90 -16.34 -19.20
N GLN A 54 -6.73 -15.84 -20.12
CA GLN A 54 -7.58 -14.65 -19.90
C GLN A 54 -8.53 -14.75 -18.70
N PRO A 55 -9.22 -15.87 -18.43
CA PRO A 55 -10.15 -15.94 -17.30
C PRO A 55 -9.47 -15.70 -15.94
N ALA A 56 -8.23 -16.18 -15.78
CA ALA A 56 -7.47 -15.95 -14.55
C ALA A 56 -6.97 -14.51 -14.45
N THR A 57 -6.58 -13.91 -15.57
CA THR A 57 -6.21 -12.49 -15.66
C THR A 57 -7.36 -11.59 -15.23
N GLU A 58 -8.56 -11.81 -15.76
CA GLU A 58 -9.78 -11.09 -15.40
C GLU A 58 -10.13 -11.25 -13.91
N THR A 59 -9.87 -12.44 -13.36
CA THR A 59 -10.05 -12.71 -11.92
C THR A 59 -9.11 -11.84 -11.08
N VAL A 60 -7.82 -11.76 -11.45
CA VAL A 60 -6.84 -10.92 -10.74
C VAL A 60 -7.16 -9.43 -10.87
N ILE A 61 -7.60 -8.98 -12.05
CA ILE A 61 -8.05 -7.60 -12.27
C ILE A 61 -9.25 -7.27 -11.38
N SER A 62 -10.26 -8.14 -11.37
CA SER A 62 -11.46 -7.97 -10.53
C SER A 62 -11.10 -7.94 -9.03
N TRP A 63 -10.15 -8.78 -8.61
CA TRP A 63 -9.69 -8.82 -7.23
C TRP A 63 -8.99 -7.51 -6.84
N ARG A 64 -8.14 -6.99 -7.72
CA ARG A 64 -7.46 -5.70 -7.51
C ARG A 64 -8.45 -4.55 -7.37
N HIS A 65 -9.46 -4.49 -8.24
CA HIS A 65 -10.51 -3.48 -8.17
C HIS A 65 -11.22 -3.50 -6.81
N MET A 66 -11.60 -4.70 -6.32
CA MET A 66 -12.23 -4.85 -5.01
C MET A 66 -11.33 -4.34 -3.88
N LEU A 67 -10.01 -4.61 -3.92
CA LEU A 67 -9.07 -4.12 -2.92
C LEU A 67 -8.93 -2.59 -2.95
N GLU A 68 -8.99 -1.98 -4.12
CA GLU A 68 -8.93 -0.53 -4.29
C GLU A 68 -10.21 0.13 -3.77
N GLU A 69 -11.39 -0.37 -4.15
CA GLU A 69 -12.68 0.11 -3.65
C GLU A 69 -12.81 -0.04 -2.13
N SER A 70 -12.24 -1.12 -1.57
CA SER A 70 -12.33 -1.41 -0.14
C SER A 70 -11.34 -0.62 0.73
N ARG A 71 -10.35 0.06 0.12
CA ARG A 71 -9.23 0.66 0.86
C ARG A 71 -9.68 1.69 1.89
N ALA A 72 -10.66 2.50 1.56
CA ALA A 72 -11.16 3.59 2.41
C ALA A 72 -12.36 3.18 3.28
N LEU A 73 -12.81 1.93 3.21
CA LEU A 73 -13.97 1.46 3.96
C LEU A 73 -13.62 1.23 5.45
N PRO A 74 -14.62 1.33 6.35
CA PRO A 74 -14.51 0.77 7.70
C PRO A 74 -14.19 -0.73 7.67
N ASP A 75 -13.57 -1.24 8.73
CA ASP A 75 -13.06 -2.63 8.74
C ASP A 75 -14.19 -3.67 8.61
N ASP A 76 -15.38 -3.42 9.16
CA ASP A 76 -16.51 -4.33 9.00
C ASP A 76 -17.00 -4.39 7.55
N GLU A 77 -16.98 -3.26 6.84
CA GLU A 77 -17.34 -3.19 5.43
C GLU A 77 -16.29 -3.82 4.53
N LYS A 78 -14.99 -3.70 4.85
CA LYS A 78 -13.93 -4.45 4.17
C LYS A 78 -14.15 -5.95 4.27
N LEU A 79 -14.45 -6.46 5.47
CA LEU A 79 -14.72 -7.88 5.70
C LEU A 79 -15.91 -8.37 4.85
N LYS A 80 -16.98 -7.57 4.79
CA LYS A 80 -18.14 -7.86 3.94
C LYS A 80 -17.78 -7.88 2.45
N ALA A 81 -17.03 -6.88 1.97
CA ALA A 81 -16.62 -6.76 0.58
C ALA A 81 -15.76 -7.96 0.13
N VAL A 82 -14.77 -8.34 0.94
CA VAL A 82 -13.91 -9.50 0.69
C VAL A 82 -14.73 -10.79 0.69
N ASN A 83 -15.58 -11.01 1.69
CA ASN A 83 -16.40 -12.21 1.79
C ASN A 83 -17.37 -12.33 0.60
N GLN A 84 -18.04 -11.24 0.23
CA GLN A 84 -18.94 -11.19 -0.92
C GLN A 84 -18.19 -11.44 -2.24
N PHE A 85 -16.97 -10.92 -2.39
CA PHE A 85 -16.18 -11.10 -3.59
C PHE A 85 -15.92 -12.58 -3.89
N PHE A 86 -15.47 -13.33 -2.89
CA PHE A 86 -15.15 -14.75 -3.03
C PHE A 86 -16.40 -15.63 -3.12
N ASN A 87 -17.39 -15.43 -2.25
CA ASN A 87 -18.61 -16.25 -2.22
C ASN A 87 -19.41 -16.18 -3.52
N ARG A 88 -19.31 -15.08 -4.28
CA ARG A 88 -19.97 -14.95 -5.58
C ARG A 88 -19.19 -15.58 -6.74
N ARG A 89 -17.89 -15.82 -6.58
CA ARG A 89 -16.99 -16.24 -7.66
C ARG A 89 -16.49 -17.67 -7.52
N ILE A 90 -16.43 -18.20 -6.31
CA ILE A 90 -15.93 -19.55 -6.03
C ILE A 90 -17.11 -20.42 -5.62
N ARG A 91 -17.30 -21.53 -6.34
CA ARG A 91 -18.24 -22.57 -5.92
C ARG A 91 -17.56 -23.42 -4.86
N PHE A 92 -18.21 -23.58 -3.72
CA PHE A 92 -17.74 -24.49 -2.69
C PHE A 92 -17.88 -25.94 -3.18
N ASN A 93 -16.79 -26.71 -3.09
CA ASN A 93 -16.77 -28.13 -3.41
C ASN A 93 -15.64 -28.78 -2.61
N ALA A 94 -15.71 -30.09 -2.38
CA ALA A 94 -14.70 -30.81 -1.63
C ALA A 94 -13.41 -30.97 -2.45
N ASP A 95 -12.26 -30.95 -1.78
CA ASP A 95 -10.94 -31.09 -2.41
C ASP A 95 -10.80 -32.42 -3.16
N GLN A 96 -11.39 -33.51 -2.62
CA GLN A 96 -11.47 -34.79 -3.32
C GLN A 96 -12.19 -34.70 -4.67
N ALA A 97 -13.21 -33.84 -4.78
CA ALA A 97 -14.00 -33.67 -6.00
C ALA A 97 -13.32 -32.73 -7.00
N VAL A 98 -12.53 -31.76 -6.53
CA VAL A 98 -11.86 -30.77 -7.39
C VAL A 98 -10.45 -31.23 -7.81
N TRP A 99 -9.70 -31.82 -6.88
CA TRP A 99 -8.28 -32.12 -7.00
C TRP A 99 -7.98 -33.63 -6.92
N GLY A 100 -8.96 -34.46 -6.58
CA GLY A 100 -8.77 -35.91 -6.46
C GLY A 100 -7.98 -36.33 -5.21
N MET A 101 -7.67 -35.40 -4.31
CA MET A 101 -6.92 -35.64 -3.09
C MET A 101 -7.83 -35.46 -1.86
N PRO A 102 -7.77 -36.36 -0.87
CA PRO A 102 -8.33 -36.08 0.43
C PRO A 102 -7.46 -35.03 1.15
N ASP A 103 -8.10 -34.23 2.00
CA ASP A 103 -7.41 -33.33 2.95
C ASP A 103 -6.59 -34.12 3.99
#